data_AF-A0A958C315-F1
#
_entry.id   AF-A0A958C315-F1
#
_cell.length_a   1.000
_cell.length_b   1.000
_cell.length_c   1.000
_cell.angle_alpha   90.00
_cell.angle_beta   90.00
_cell.angle_gamma   90.00
#
_symmetry.space_group_name_H-M   'P 1'
#
loop_
_entity.id
_entity.type
_entity.pdbx_description
1 polymer ?
#
loop_
_entity_poly.entity_id
_entity_poly.type
_entity_poly.pdbx_seq_one_letter_code
_entity_poly.pdbx_strand_id
1 'polypeptide(L)' 'MGRKASVDRIQEIGKFVERHPGCKPTDVARELGLKPSAVTRSLPAVEDAGILLYEDKKGGLWPFGKQR' A
#
# COMPACT_ATOMS: atom_id res chain seq x y z
N MET A 1 -13.16 12.89 13.85
CA MET A 1 -13.68 12.36 12.56
C MET A 1 -12.60 11.84 11.58
N GLY A 2 -11.30 11.76 11.94
CA GLY A 2 -10.23 11.52 10.95
C GLY A 2 -9.70 10.08 10.77
N ARG A 3 -10.05 9.10 11.63
CA ARG A 3 -9.40 7.78 11.62
C ARG A 3 -9.93 6.80 10.56
N LYS A 4 -11.22 6.83 10.23
CA LYS A 4 -11.82 5.84 9.30
C LYS A 4 -11.32 5.97 7.87
N ALA A 5 -11.19 7.20 7.36
CA ALA A 5 -10.73 7.45 5.99
C ALA A 5 -9.26 7.05 5.74
N SER A 6 -8.47 6.88 6.81
CA SER A 6 -7.08 6.40 6.71
C SER A 6 -7.05 4.88 6.61
N VAL A 7 -7.87 4.19 7.39
CA VAL A 7 -7.95 2.71 7.38
C VAL A 7 -8.45 2.19 6.04
N ASP A 8 -9.46 2.83 5.46
CA ASP A 8 -10.02 2.44 4.16
C ASP A 8 -8.96 2.56 3.04
N ARG A 9 -8.22 3.69 3.01
CA ARG A 9 -7.10 3.90 2.10
C ARG A 9 -5.98 2.88 2.27
N ILE A 10 -5.65 2.53 3.50
CA ILE A 10 -4.64 1.51 3.82
C ILE A 10 -5.03 0.17 3.20
N GLN A 11 -6.30 -0.24 3.34
CA GLN A 11 -6.79 -1.46 2.73
C GLN A 11 -6.80 -1.41 1.20
N GLU A 12 -7.14 -0.26 0.60
CA GLU A 12 -7.12 -0.09 -0.85
C GLU A 12 -5.70 -0.22 -1.43
N ILE A 13 -4.70 0.39 -0.78
CA ILE A 13 -3.29 0.26 -1.16
C ILE A 13 -2.87 -1.22 -1.15
N GLY A 14 -3.16 -1.94 -0.07
CA GLY A 14 -2.84 -3.36 0.03
C GLY A 14 -3.50 -4.21 -1.05
N LYS A 15 -4.81 -4.04 -1.26
CA LYS A 15 -5.58 -4.75 -2.30
C LYS A 15 -5.09 -4.44 -3.72
N PHE A 16 -4.60 -3.23 -3.96
CA PHE A 16 -4.05 -2.87 -5.27
C PHE A 16 -2.73 -3.60 -5.51
N VAL A 17 -1.82 -3.60 -4.54
CA VAL A 17 -0.54 -4.30 -4.66
C VAL A 17 -0.72 -5.82 -4.76
N GLU A 18 -1.72 -6.40 -4.07
CA GLU A 18 -2.09 -7.81 -4.24
C GLU A 18 -2.57 -8.13 -5.66
N ARG A 19 -3.33 -7.23 -6.29
CA ARG A 19 -3.81 -7.37 -7.67
C ARG A 19 -2.71 -7.08 -8.71
N HIS A 20 -1.75 -6.23 -8.37
CA HIS A 20 -0.67 -5.76 -9.24
C HIS A 20 0.71 -5.95 -8.56
N PRO A 21 1.21 -7.19 -8.42
CA PRO A 21 2.52 -7.43 -7.85
C PRO A 21 3.63 -6.79 -8.72
N GLY A 22 4.57 -6.09 -8.08
CA GLY A 22 5.64 -5.37 -8.76
C GLY A 22 5.26 -3.96 -9.24
N CYS A 23 4.08 -3.45 -8.88
CA CYS A 23 3.67 -2.07 -9.18
C CYS A 23 4.50 -1.03 -8.41
N LYS A 24 4.66 0.18 -8.93
CA LYS A 24 5.40 1.23 -8.20
C LYS A 24 4.45 1.95 -7.23
N PRO A 25 4.95 2.51 -6.11
CA PRO A 25 4.14 3.35 -5.23
C PRO A 25 3.52 4.54 -5.97
N THR A 26 4.16 4.99 -7.05
CA THR A 26 3.63 6.02 -7.96
C THR A 26 2.39 5.57 -8.74
N ASP A 27 2.32 4.30 -9.15
CA ASP A 27 1.15 3.74 -9.84
C ASP A 27 -0.02 3.62 -8.87
N VAL A 28 0.23 3.09 -7.67
CA VAL A 28 -0.76 3.04 -6.57
C VAL A 28 -1.27 4.44 -6.24
N ALA A 29 -0.35 5.41 -6.16
CA ALA A 29 -0.69 6.80 -5.90
C ALA A 29 -1.56 7.41 -7.01
N ARG A 30 -1.27 7.12 -8.28
CA ARG A 30 -2.08 7.60 -9.41
C ARG A 30 -3.48 6.99 -9.42
N GLU A 31 -3.58 5.68 -9.19
CA GLU A 31 -4.88 4.99 -9.15
C GLU A 31 -5.75 5.49 -8.00
N LEU A 32 -5.17 5.62 -6.81
CA LEU A 32 -5.91 6.02 -5.60
C LEU A 32 -6.02 7.56 -5.44
N GLY A 33 -5.50 8.33 -6.39
CA GLY A 33 -5.46 9.81 -6.30
C GLY A 33 -4.64 10.32 -5.10
N LEU A 34 -3.67 9.55 -4.64
CA LEU A 34 -2.79 9.87 -3.51
C LEU A 34 -1.47 10.46 -3.98
N LYS A 35 -0.72 11.03 -3.02
CA LYS A 35 0.68 11.40 -3.26
C LYS A 35 1.57 10.17 -3.06
N PRO A 36 2.64 9.98 -3.86
CA PRO A 36 3.60 8.89 -3.64
C PRO A 36 4.16 8.88 -2.22
N SER A 37 4.48 10.07 -1.66
CA SER A 37 4.94 10.21 -0.27
C SER A 37 3.89 9.90 0.79
N ALA A 38 2.60 9.86 0.42
CA ALA A 38 1.53 9.42 1.32
C ALA A 38 1.43 7.89 1.31
N VAL A 39 1.64 7.25 0.14
CA VAL A 39 1.70 5.79 0.03
C VAL A 39 2.86 5.25 0.86
N THR A 40 4.07 5.76 0.67
CA THR A 40 5.26 5.30 1.43
C THR A 40 5.13 5.51 2.93
N ARG A 41 4.54 6.63 3.38
CA ARG A 41 4.23 6.86 4.81
C ARG A 41 3.12 5.96 5.35
N SER A 42 2.26 5.43 4.49
CA SER A 42 1.18 4.53 4.89
C SER A 42 1.63 3.07 4.92
N LEU A 43 2.74 2.71 4.26
CA LEU A 43 3.26 1.32 4.25
C LEU A 43 3.34 0.69 5.65
N PRO A 44 3.92 1.35 6.68
CA PRO A 44 3.98 0.76 8.02
C PRO A 44 2.60 0.53 8.63
N ALA A 45 1.63 1.38 8.30
CA ALA A 45 0.25 1.24 8.76
C ALA A 45 -0.53 0.18 7.97
N VAL A 46 -0.11 -0.12 6.73
CA VAL A 46 -0.60 -1.25 5.92
C VAL A 46 -0.11 -2.57 6.51
N GLU A 47 1.15 -2.62 6.94
CA GLU A 47 1.70 -3.76 7.67
C GLU A 47 0.99 -3.98 9.03
N ASP A 48 0.76 -2.91 9.80
CA ASP A 48 0.00 -2.95 11.07
C ASP A 48 -1.45 -3.43 10.87
N ALA A 49 -2.04 -3.14 9.71
CA ALA A 49 -3.36 -3.64 9.32
C ALA A 49 -3.36 -5.11 8.86
N GLY A 50 -2.21 -5.80 8.92
CA GLY A 50 -2.05 -7.21 8.53
C GLY A 50 -1.87 -7.43 7.02
N ILE A 51 -1.57 -6.37 6.27
CA ILE A 51 -1.24 -6.46 4.84
C ILE A 51 0.25 -6.20 4.70
N LEU A 52 1.05 -7.26 4.64
CA LEU A 52 2.50 -7.12 4.51
C LEU A 52 2.83 -6.73 3.06
N LEU A 53 3.58 -5.65 2.90
CA LEU A 53 4.05 -5.15 1.61
C LEU A 53 5.57 -4.98 1.66
N TYR A 54 6.26 -5.31 0.58
CA TYR A 54 7.70 -5.14 0.48
C TYR A 54 8.07 -4.30 -0.75
N GLU A 55 8.97 -3.34 -0.59
CA GLU A 55 9.53 -2.55 -1.69
C GLU A 55 10.86 -3.17 -2.15
N ASP A 56 10.95 -3.55 -3.43
CA ASP A 56 12.18 -3.99 -4.07
C ASP A 56 13.18 -2.84 -4.25
N LYS A 57 14.47 -3.16 -4.45
CA LYS A 57 15.55 -2.19 -4.69
C LYS A 57 15.30 -1.24 -5.87
N LYS A 58 14.39 -1.60 -6.79
CA LYS A 58 13.95 -0.73 -7.91
C LYS A 58 12.73 0.15 -7.58
N GLY A 59 12.22 0.13 -6.35
CA GLY A 59 11.02 0.85 -5.92
C GLY A 59 9.72 0.17 -6.34
N GLY A 60 9.72 -1.16 -6.52
CA GLY A 60 8.53 -1.93 -6.86
C GLY A 60 7.90 -2.55 -5.61
N LEU A 61 6.61 -2.37 -5.41
CA LEU A 61 5.85 -2.94 -4.30
C LEU A 61 5.38 -4.35 -4.63
N TRP A 62 5.60 -5.25 -3.68
CA TRP A 62 5.22 -6.66 -3.75
C TRP A 62 4.35 -7.04 -2.55
N PRO A 63 3.30 -7.84 -2.74
CA PRO A 63 2.54 -8.40 -1.63
C PRO A 63 3.41 -9.43 -0.92
N PHE A 64 3.72 -9.19 0.35
CA PHE A 64 4.37 -10.16 1.20
C PHE A 64 3.23 -11.00 1.81
N GLY A 65 3.20 -12.29 1.47
CA GLY A 65 2.01 -13.14 1.63
C GLY A 65 1.30 -12.96 2.98
N LYS A 66 -0.03 -12.82 2.91
CA LYS A 66 -0.89 -12.60 4.07
C LYS A 66 -0.62 -13.67 5.13
N GLN A 67 -0.20 -13.24 6.32
CA GLN A 67 -0.12 -14.15 7.47
C GLN A 67 -1.58 -14.58 7.78
N ARG A 68 -1.88 -15.84 7.47
CA ARG A 68 -3.20 -16.45 7.69
C ARG A 68 -3.53 -16.57 9.16
#